data_AF-A0A2G9SQ27-F1
#
_entry.id   AF-A0A2G9SQ27-F1
#
_cell.length_a   1.000
_cell.length_b   1.000
_cell.length_c   1.000
_cell.angle_alpha   90.00
_cell.angle_beta   90.00
_cell.angle_gamma   90.00
#
_symmetry.space_group_name_H-M   'P 1'
#
loop_
_entity.id
_entity.type
_entity.pdbx_description
1 polymer ?
#
loop_
_entity_poly.entity_id
_entity_poly.type
_entity_poly.pdbx_seq_one_letter_code
_entity_poly.pdbx_strand_id
1 'polypeptide(L)'
;MELTLGFIRLADASESFLSRFRNFTIGGEFTITDAVKLRFGYSNLQRQDLTLTGTLGLAGLSAGLGIAIERFKFDYAFSSLGVLGGLHQLTLITLL
;
A
#
# COMPACT_ATOMS: atom_id res chain seq x y z
N MET A 1 -14.80 -3.06 9.11
CA MET A 1 -13.85 -3.58 8.11
C MET A 1 -14.18 -2.94 6.79
N GLU A 2 -13.20 -2.26 6.19
CA GLU A 2 -13.33 -1.60 4.89
C GLU A 2 -12.34 -2.25 3.92
N LEU A 3 -12.79 -2.57 2.71
CA LEU A 3 -11.95 -3.13 1.65
C LEU A 3 -11.87 -2.12 0.51
N THR A 4 -10.67 -1.84 0.06
CA THR A 4 -10.41 -0.95 -1.08
C THR A 4 -9.80 -1.72 -2.23
N LEU A 5 -10.43 -1.63 -3.39
CA LEU A 5 -9.91 -2.14 -4.66
C LEU A 5 -9.63 -0.95 -5.57
N GLY A 6 -8.42 -0.87 -6.11
CA GLY A 6 -7.98 0.26 -6.93
C GLY A 6 -7.32 -0.21 -8.22
N PHE A 7 -7.71 0.42 -9.34
CA PHE A 7 -7.06 0.25 -10.63
C PHE A 7 -6.41 1.58 -11.02
N ILE A 8 -5.10 1.58 -11.23
CA ILE A 8 -4.32 2.77 -11.58
C ILE A 8 -3.84 2.59 -13.03
N ARG A 9 -3.88 3.66 -13.85
CA ARG A 9 -3.60 3.66 -15.31
C ARG A 9 -4.65 2.95 -16.19
N LEU A 10 -5.94 3.17 -15.91
CA LEU A 10 -7.02 2.71 -16.80
C LEU A 10 -7.09 3.47 -18.14
N ALA A 11 -6.31 4.54 -18.36
CA ALA A 11 -6.43 5.42 -19.54
C ALA A 11 -5.26 5.35 -20.53
N ASP A 12 -4.26 4.48 -20.33
CA ASP A 12 -3.14 4.38 -21.27
C ASP A 12 -3.56 3.68 -22.57
N ALA A 13 -3.36 4.36 -23.69
CA ALA A 13 -3.87 4.01 -25.00
C ALA A 13 -2.81 3.31 -25.85
N SER A 14 -2.58 2.00 -25.67
CA SER A 14 -2.10 1.13 -26.77
C SER A 14 -2.19 -0.38 -26.42
N GLU A 15 -2.70 -1.15 -27.39
CA GLU A 15 -2.47 -2.58 -27.69
C GLU A 15 -2.74 -3.63 -26.58
N SER A 16 -3.88 -4.35 -26.74
CA SER A 16 -4.33 -5.55 -26.02
C SER A 16 -4.97 -5.37 -24.62
N PHE A 17 -6.26 -5.71 -24.55
CA PHE A 17 -7.12 -5.74 -23.35
C PHE A 17 -6.52 -6.53 -22.17
N LEU A 18 -5.67 -7.53 -22.45
CA LEU A 18 -5.03 -8.38 -21.43
C LEU A 18 -3.84 -7.71 -20.72
N SER A 19 -3.21 -6.70 -21.33
CA SER A 19 -2.09 -5.99 -20.69
C SER A 19 -2.52 -4.99 -19.62
N ARG A 20 -3.81 -4.61 -19.59
CA ARG A 20 -4.37 -3.61 -18.66
C ARG A 20 -4.71 -4.17 -17.28
N PHE A 21 -4.86 -5.50 -17.15
CA PHE A 21 -5.08 -6.16 -15.85
C PHE A 21 -3.79 -6.39 -15.04
N ARG A 22 -2.62 -6.04 -15.61
CA ARG A 22 -1.32 -6.25 -14.96
C ARG A 22 -1.11 -5.32 -13.76
N ASN A 23 -1.79 -4.18 -13.74
CA ASN A 23 -1.58 -3.11 -12.76
C ASN A 23 -2.80 -2.96 -11.85
N PHE A 24 -2.90 -3.84 -10.85
CA PHE A 24 -3.96 -3.77 -9.84
C PHE A 24 -3.39 -3.46 -8.45
N THR A 25 -4.21 -2.82 -7.62
CA THR A 25 -3.93 -2.60 -6.20
C THR A 25 -5.11 -3.10 -5.38
N ILE A 26 -4.82 -3.86 -4.34
CA ILE A 26 -5.79 -4.33 -3.35
C ILE A 26 -5.33 -3.90 -1.97
N GLY A 27 -6.26 -3.41 -1.15
CA GLY A 27 -5.97 -3.00 0.22
C GLY A 27 -7.16 -3.23 1.13
N GLY A 28 -6.88 -3.48 2.41
CA GLY A 28 -7.88 -3.60 3.46
C GLY A 28 -7.53 -2.72 4.65
N GLU A 29 -8.56 -2.08 5.22
CA GLU A 29 -8.50 -1.40 6.50
C GLU A 29 -9.40 -2.13 7.51
N PHE A 30 -8.83 -2.45 8.66
CA PHE A 30 -9.51 -3.13 9.75
C PHE A 30 -9.44 -2.28 11.01
N THR A 31 -10.58 -1.68 11.36
CA THR A 31 -10.78 -1.02 12.66
C THR A 31 -10.97 -2.10 13.72
N ILE A 32 -10.01 -2.22 14.63
CA ILE A 32 -10.09 -3.13 15.79
C ILE A 32 -10.89 -2.46 16.90
N THR A 33 -10.60 -1.19 17.14
CA THR A 33 -11.35 -0.28 18.03
C THR A 33 -11.33 1.12 17.40
N ASP A 34 -12.12 2.06 17.93
CA ASP A 34 -12.08 3.46 17.47
C ASP A 34 -10.67 4.08 17.60
N ALA A 35 -9.86 3.54 18.51
CA ALA A 35 -8.47 3.93 18.73
C ALA A 35 -7.46 3.17 17.86
N VAL A 36 -7.76 1.96 17.37
CA VAL A 36 -6.77 1.08 16.73
C VAL A 36 -7.22 0.66 15.34
N LYS A 37 -6.40 0.99 14.34
CA LYS A 37 -6.61 0.63 12.94
C LYS A 37 -5.44 -0.18 12.39
N LEU A 38 -5.75 -1.25 11.67
CA LEU A 38 -4.78 -2.03 10.91
C LEU A 38 -5.03 -1.82 9.42
N ARG A 39 -3.95 -1.72 8.66
CA ARG A 39 -3.98 -1.52 7.21
C ARG A 39 -3.06 -2.52 6.55
N PHE A 40 -3.49 -3.13 5.46
CA PHE A 40 -2.64 -4.01 4.64
C PHE A 40 -2.97 -3.77 3.17
N GLY A 41 -1.99 -3.94 2.29
CA GLY A 41 -2.20 -3.75 0.87
C GLY A 41 -1.12 -4.36 0.01
N TYR A 42 -1.46 -4.60 -1.24
CA TYR A 42 -0.57 -5.09 -2.27
C TYR A 42 -0.80 -4.32 -3.57
N SER A 43 0.28 -3.78 -4.14
CA SER A 43 0.26 -3.08 -5.42
C SER A 43 1.20 -3.76 -6.43
N ASN A 44 0.67 -4.26 -7.54
CA ASN A 44 1.50 -4.89 -8.57
C ASN A 44 2.25 -3.86 -9.45
N LEU A 45 1.95 -2.56 -9.32
CA LEU A 45 2.57 -1.47 -10.09
C LEU A 45 4.05 -1.28 -9.79
N GLN A 46 4.45 -1.31 -8.52
CA GLN A 46 5.86 -1.15 -8.13
C GLN A 46 6.75 -2.28 -8.65
N ARG A 47 6.17 -3.41 -9.08
CA ARG A 47 6.91 -4.52 -9.65
C ARG A 47 7.42 -4.23 -11.07
N GLN A 48 6.78 -3.36 -11.85
CA GLN A 48 7.25 -3.10 -13.23
C GLN A 48 8.32 -2.01 -13.30
N ASP A 49 8.24 -0.97 -12.46
CA ASP A 49 9.20 0.15 -12.50
C ASP A 49 10.52 -0.12 -11.77
N LEU A 50 10.58 -1.09 -10.84
CA LEU A 50 11.76 -1.34 -10.00
C LEU A 50 12.50 -2.66 -10.30
N THR A 51 12.07 -3.43 -11.30
CA THR A 51 12.65 -4.74 -11.62
C THR A 51 13.60 -4.63 -12.82
N LEU A 52 14.84 -4.19 -12.57
CA LEU A 52 15.95 -4.39 -13.52
C LEU A 52 16.45 -5.85 -13.55
N THR A 53 16.10 -6.66 -12.54
CA THR A 53 16.55 -8.04 -12.42
C THR A 53 15.45 -8.84 -11.73
N GLY A 54 14.97 -9.91 -12.37
CA GLY A 54 13.76 -10.67 -12.04
C GLY A 54 13.72 -11.33 -10.66
N THR A 55 13.67 -10.54 -9.58
CA THR A 55 13.47 -11.03 -8.23
C THR A 55 11.98 -10.99 -7.91
N LEU A 56 11.37 -12.17 -7.83
CA LEU A 56 9.98 -12.44 -7.43
C LEU A 56 9.63 -12.01 -5.99
N GLY A 57 10.40 -11.14 -5.35
CA GLY A 57 10.34 -10.88 -3.91
C GLY A 57 9.56 -9.61 -3.57
N LEU A 58 8.31 -9.77 -3.12
CA LEU A 58 7.61 -8.88 -2.17
C LEU A 58 7.37 -7.39 -2.53
N ALA A 59 7.89 -6.88 -3.65
CA ALA A 59 7.67 -5.50 -4.09
C ALA A 59 6.18 -5.16 -4.20
N GLY A 60 5.79 -4.03 -3.59
CA GLY A 60 4.42 -3.56 -3.55
C GLY A 60 3.57 -4.05 -2.38
N LEU A 61 4.10 -4.89 -1.48
CA LEU A 61 3.44 -5.19 -0.21
C LEU A 61 3.51 -3.99 0.74
N SER A 62 2.43 -3.76 1.47
CA SER A 62 2.33 -2.71 2.48
C SER A 62 1.54 -3.17 3.69
N ALA A 63 1.92 -2.66 4.85
CA ALA A 63 1.23 -2.89 6.11
C ALA A 63 1.28 -1.62 6.95
N GLY A 64 0.34 -1.44 7.87
CA GLY A 64 0.39 -0.34 8.80
C GLY A 64 -0.53 -0.49 9.99
N LEU A 65 -0.18 0.24 11.03
CA LEU A 65 -0.84 0.30 12.32
C LEU A 65 -1.08 1.77 12.65
N GLY A 66 -2.31 2.11 13.00
CA GLY A 66 -2.72 3.42 13.47
C GLY A 66 -3.25 3.31 14.89
N ILE A 67 -2.79 4.18 15.77
CA ILE A 67 -3.23 4.29 17.16
C ILE A 67 -3.62 5.75 17.43
N ALA A 68 -4.87 5.98 17.82
CA ALA A 68 -5.41 7.27 18.19
C ALA A 68 -5.72 7.28 19.70
N ILE A 69 -5.09 8.19 20.44
CA ILE A 69 -5.29 8.37 21.88
C ILE A 69 -5.60 9.85 22.11
N GLU A 70 -6.86 10.16 22.43
CA GLU A 70 -7.35 11.52 22.68
C GLU A 70 -6.97 12.51 21.56
N ARG A 71 -5.92 13.32 21.80
CA ARG A 71 -5.44 14.37 20.90
C ARG A 71 -4.25 13.92 20.05
N PHE A 72 -3.76 12.71 20.22
CA PHE A 72 -2.60 12.18 19.51
C PHE A 72 -3.01 11.05 18.56
N LYS A 73 -2.45 11.06 17.36
CA LYS A 73 -2.51 9.94 16.42
C LYS A 73 -1.10 9.53 16.04
N PHE A 74 -0.81 8.25 16.20
CA PHE A 74 0.43 7.62 15.81
C PHE A 74 0.13 6.66 14.67
N ASP A 75 0.80 6.81 13.55
CA ASP A 75 0.66 5.90 12.42
C ASP A 75 2.04 5.38 12.02
N TYR A 76 2.18 4.06 12.03
CA TYR A 76 3.32 3.37 11.47
C TYR A 76 2.90 2.67 10.18
N ALA A 77 3.70 2.82 9.14
CA ALA A 77 3.48 2.16 7.86
C ALA A 77 4.79 1.58 7.32
N PHE A 78 4.68 0.40 6.73
CA PHE A 78 5.74 -0.29 6.04
C PHE A 78 5.34 -0.51 4.58
N SER A 79 6.29 -0.35 3.67
CA SER A 79 6.10 -0.62 2.24
C SER A 79 7.35 -1.29 1.68
N SER A 80 7.18 -2.47 1.06
CA SER A 80 8.25 -3.16 0.37
C SER A 80 8.45 -2.56 -1.02
N LEU A 81 9.61 -1.97 -1.25
CA LEU A 81 10.00 -1.37 -2.54
C LEU A 81 10.85 -2.34 -3.39
N GLY A 82 10.75 -3.65 -3.14
CA GLY A 82 11.51 -4.67 -3.87
C GLY A 82 13.01 -4.58 -3.63
N VAL A 83 13.80 -4.40 -4.71
CA VAL A 83 15.27 -4.33 -4.67
C VAL A 83 15.79 -3.11 -3.90
N LEU A 84 14.98 -2.08 -3.74
CA LEU A 84 15.31 -0.89 -2.94
C LEU A 84 15.17 -1.12 -1.44
N GLY A 85 14.66 -2.29 -1.03
CA GLY A 85 14.43 -2.65 0.36
C GLY A 85 13.05 -2.25 0.88
N GLY A 86 12.94 -2.07 2.19
CA GLY A 86 11.71 -1.71 2.87
C GLY A 86 11.69 -0.25 3.31
N LEU A 87 10.62 0.47 2.98
CA LEU A 87 10.36 1.81 3.47
C LEU A 87 9.54 1.74 4.77
N HIS A 88 10.07 2.36 5.81
CA HIS A 88 9.42 2.52 7.10
C HIS A 88 9.01 3.99 7.26
N GLN A 89 7.73 4.23 7.56
CA GLN A 89 7.15 5.56 7.74
C GLN A 89 6.53 5.64 9.14
N LEU A 90 6.88 6.69 9.87
CA LEU A 90 6.36 7.00 11.20
C LEU A 90 5.72 8.38 11.14
N THR A 91 4.46 8.47 11.54
CA THR A 91 3.69 9.71 11.55
C THR A 91 3.16 9.95 12.96
N LEU A 92 3.31 11.18 13.43
CA LEU A 92 2.69 11.66 14.66
C LEU A 92 1.90 12.90 14.33
N ILE A 93 0.61 12.87 14.65
CA ILE A 93 -0.31 13.99 14.49
C ILE A 93 -0.82 14.37 15.87
N THR A 94 -0.75 15.65 16.18
CA THR A 94 -1.40 16.24 17.37
C THR A 94 -2.55 17.12 16.91
N LEU A 95 -3.74 16.88 17.46
CA LEU A 95 -4.93 17.70 17.28
C LEU A 95 -4.91 18.81 18.33
N LEU A 96 -4.73 20.06 17.87
CA LEU A 96 -4.74 21.26 18.70
C LEU A 96 -6.16 21.72 19.05
#